data_AF-A0A5M4D1K9-F1
#
_entry.id   AF-A0A5M4D1K9-F1
#
_cell.length_a   1.000
_cell.length_b   1.000
_cell.length_c   1.000
_cell.angle_alpha   90.00
_cell.angle_beta   90.00
_cell.angle_gamma   90.00
#
_symmetry.space_group_name_H-M   'P 1'
#
loop_
_entity.id
_entity.type
_entity.pdbx_description
1 polymer ?
#
loop_
_entity_poly.entity_id
_entity_poly.type
_entity_poly.pdbx_seq_one_letter_code
_entity_poly.pdbx_strand_id
1 'polypeptide(L)'
;MTWAAPTRLENQFAILRPLALDDAAPLAAAAESLDTFRFYSRAPRDLSPDGMRAFLEFLMAQPNTSVFCVIEPTTRTPVGVTTYLDIRSAHRGLEIGWTWYTPRLRGGTLNPACKLLLLQHAFEDLGAIRVQLKTDERNARSRAAILKLGAAFEGVLRENVIMSDGFHRSTAMYSILTADWPAVRTRLHERLKILPRGTGDAAESARPEGATGTPPIRRGSSAPPVMTTKGESAHGPAAGNPPVTVSIARDHYRTTIDALGHTIIADEPASLGGRDAGPAPVDLLLSALGACKAITCRMYADRKGIPLDAMHVALFIDRPDQEHTAITARITLEGDLTGDQRQRLCEIASRCPVERTLTGTIKVNNELTA
;
A
#
# COMPACT_ATOMS: atom_id res chain seq x y z
N MET A 1 -10.86 -27.77 -21.30
CA MET A 1 -9.87 -26.68 -21.41
C MET A 1 -9.36 -26.34 -20.02
N THR A 2 -8.08 -26.05 -19.86
CA THR A 2 -7.50 -25.60 -18.57
C THR A 2 -8.08 -24.22 -18.25
N TRP A 3 -8.74 -24.07 -17.10
CA TRP A 3 -9.54 -22.89 -16.74
C TRP A 3 -8.78 -21.55 -16.89
N ALA A 4 -7.52 -21.48 -16.46
CA ALA A 4 -6.70 -20.27 -16.53
C ALA A 4 -5.50 -20.42 -17.48
N ALA A 5 -5.72 -21.00 -18.67
CA ALA A 5 -4.67 -21.13 -19.69
C ALA A 5 -4.09 -19.75 -20.09
N PRO A 6 -2.78 -19.66 -20.41
CA PRO A 6 -2.18 -18.38 -20.75
C PRO A 6 -2.75 -17.86 -22.06
N THR A 7 -3.30 -16.65 -22.03
CA THR A 7 -3.83 -15.92 -23.18
C THR A 7 -3.11 -14.59 -23.37
N ARG A 8 -3.31 -13.93 -24.52
CA ARG A 8 -2.78 -12.60 -24.74
C ARG A 8 -3.69 -11.56 -24.09
N LEU A 9 -3.14 -10.74 -23.21
CA LEU A 9 -3.82 -9.62 -22.54
C LEU A 9 -3.05 -8.34 -22.82
N GLU A 10 -3.72 -7.23 -23.09
CA GLU A 10 -3.02 -5.97 -23.36
C GLU A 10 -3.80 -4.72 -22.98
N ASN A 11 -3.04 -3.67 -22.65
CA ASN A 11 -3.49 -2.30 -22.55
C ASN A 11 -2.38 -1.35 -23.06
N GLN A 12 -2.58 -0.04 -22.90
CA GLN A 12 -1.63 0.96 -23.39
C GLN A 12 -0.25 0.93 -22.71
N PHE A 13 -0.10 0.24 -21.57
CA PHE A 13 1.13 0.22 -20.76
C PHE A 13 1.84 -1.14 -20.74
N ALA A 14 1.14 -2.23 -21.04
CA ALA A 14 1.68 -3.58 -20.97
C ALA A 14 1.01 -4.52 -21.99
N ILE A 15 1.79 -5.43 -22.56
CA ILE A 15 1.30 -6.60 -23.26
C ILE A 15 1.78 -7.84 -22.49
N LEU A 16 0.84 -8.71 -22.12
CA LEU A 16 1.11 -10.03 -21.56
C LEU A 16 0.77 -11.05 -22.63
N ARG A 17 1.69 -11.95 -22.92
CA ARG A 17 1.43 -13.08 -23.82
C ARG A 17 1.99 -14.37 -23.23
N PRO A 18 1.55 -15.55 -23.71
CA PRO A 18 2.18 -16.81 -23.34
C PRO A 18 3.70 -16.72 -23.51
N LEU A 19 4.43 -17.17 -22.49
CA LEU A 19 5.88 -17.25 -22.50
C LEU A 19 6.34 -18.27 -23.55
N ALA A 20 7.39 -17.93 -24.31
CA ALA A 20 8.07 -18.82 -25.23
C ALA A 20 9.54 -18.98 -24.82
N LEU A 21 10.17 -20.10 -25.14
CA LEU A 21 11.59 -20.32 -24.79
C LEU A 21 12.54 -19.38 -25.55
N ASP A 22 12.13 -18.87 -26.71
CA ASP A 22 12.89 -17.88 -27.47
C ASP A 22 12.93 -16.51 -26.76
N ASP A 23 12.15 -16.32 -25.69
CA ASP A 23 12.22 -15.14 -24.81
C ASP A 23 13.46 -15.17 -23.90
N ALA A 24 14.20 -16.28 -23.84
CA ALA A 24 15.31 -16.45 -22.90
C ALA A 24 16.40 -15.39 -23.08
N ALA A 25 16.88 -15.16 -24.30
CA ALA A 25 17.92 -14.17 -24.57
C ALA A 25 17.49 -12.73 -24.21
N PRO A 26 16.34 -12.20 -24.69
CA PRO A 26 15.91 -10.86 -24.32
C PRO A 26 15.56 -10.72 -22.82
N LEU A 27 15.00 -11.75 -22.18
CA LEU A 27 14.74 -11.72 -20.74
C LEU A 27 16.02 -11.78 -19.91
N ALA A 28 17.04 -12.52 -20.35
CA ALA A 28 18.36 -12.54 -19.71
C ALA A 28 18.96 -11.13 -19.69
N ALA A 29 18.92 -10.43 -20.82
CA ALA A 29 19.35 -9.04 -20.93
C ALA A 29 18.50 -8.10 -20.05
N ALA A 30 17.18 -8.26 -20.03
CA ALA A 30 16.27 -7.40 -19.28
C ALA A 30 16.38 -7.53 -17.75
N ALA A 31 16.88 -8.67 -17.24
CA ALA A 31 17.00 -8.91 -15.81
C ALA A 31 18.07 -8.03 -15.13
N GLU A 32 19.11 -7.63 -15.88
CA GLU A 32 20.27 -6.79 -15.51
C GLU A 32 21.16 -7.30 -14.36
N SER A 33 20.57 -7.92 -13.33
CA SER A 33 21.27 -8.47 -12.17
C SER A 33 20.51 -9.67 -11.58
N LEU A 34 21.24 -10.66 -11.07
CA LEU A 34 20.66 -11.79 -10.34
C LEU A 34 19.93 -11.35 -9.05
N ASP A 35 20.25 -10.16 -8.52
CA ASP A 35 19.52 -9.59 -7.37
C ASP A 35 18.02 -9.35 -7.68
N THR A 36 17.65 -9.25 -8.95
CA THR A 36 16.23 -9.27 -9.40
C THR A 36 15.46 -10.47 -8.84
N PHE A 37 16.14 -11.59 -8.62
CA PHE A 37 15.58 -12.85 -8.14
C PHE A 37 15.86 -13.14 -6.67
N ARG A 38 16.39 -12.18 -5.88
CA ARG A 38 16.79 -12.37 -4.47
C ARG A 38 15.72 -12.98 -3.53
N PHE A 39 14.44 -12.86 -3.89
CA PHE A 39 13.31 -13.40 -3.12
C PHE A 39 12.65 -14.62 -3.78
N TYR A 40 13.22 -15.13 -4.87
CA TYR A 40 12.77 -16.36 -5.51
C TYR A 40 13.42 -17.56 -4.81
N SER A 41 12.64 -18.60 -4.57
CA SER A 41 13.19 -19.88 -4.07
C SER A 41 14.06 -20.59 -5.11
N ARG A 42 13.90 -20.26 -6.39
CA ARG A 42 14.77 -20.66 -7.49
C ARG A 42 14.98 -19.49 -8.45
N ALA A 43 16.23 -19.13 -8.67
CA ALA A 43 16.67 -18.11 -9.62
C ALA A 43 17.30 -18.77 -10.86
N PRO A 44 17.47 -18.04 -11.98
CA PRO A 44 18.36 -18.48 -13.04
C PRO A 44 19.79 -18.66 -12.50
N ARG A 45 20.51 -19.65 -13.04
CA ARG A 45 21.90 -19.94 -12.63
C ARG A 45 22.83 -18.75 -12.88
N ASP A 46 22.64 -18.12 -14.03
CA ASP A 46 23.35 -16.95 -14.52
C ASP A 46 22.42 -16.18 -15.48
N LEU A 47 22.84 -15.00 -15.92
CA LEU A 47 22.11 -14.19 -16.91
C LEU A 47 22.57 -14.44 -18.35
N SER A 48 23.02 -15.66 -18.66
CA SER A 48 23.18 -16.09 -20.05
C SER A 48 21.83 -16.52 -20.65
N PRO A 49 21.69 -16.53 -21.99
CA PRO A 49 20.52 -17.10 -22.64
C PRO A 49 20.20 -18.52 -22.17
N ASP A 50 21.22 -19.37 -21.97
CA ASP A 50 21.02 -20.75 -21.52
C ASP A 50 20.57 -20.83 -20.05
N GLY A 51 21.17 -20.00 -19.17
CA GLY A 51 20.79 -19.91 -17.76
C GLY A 51 19.35 -19.42 -17.59
N MET A 52 18.94 -18.42 -18.38
CA MET A 52 17.57 -17.94 -18.41
C MET A 52 16.63 -18.98 -19.03
N ARG A 53 17.02 -19.64 -20.12
CA ARG A 53 16.22 -20.69 -20.76
C ARG A 53 15.88 -21.82 -19.77
N ALA A 54 16.89 -22.33 -19.04
CA ALA A 54 16.68 -23.36 -18.03
C ALA A 54 15.73 -22.89 -16.90
N PHE A 55 15.76 -21.59 -16.56
CA PHE A 55 14.81 -21.02 -15.61
C PHE A 55 13.39 -20.95 -16.19
N LEU A 56 13.22 -20.51 -17.44
CA LEU A 56 11.92 -20.49 -18.11
C LEU A 56 11.32 -21.89 -18.24
N GLU A 57 12.12 -22.88 -18.64
CA GLU A 57 11.72 -24.30 -18.68
C GLU A 57 11.25 -24.77 -17.30
N PHE A 58 11.98 -24.43 -16.24
CA PHE A 58 11.55 -24.73 -14.88
C PHE A 58 10.19 -24.11 -14.54
N LEU A 59 9.96 -22.83 -14.85
CA LEU A 59 8.68 -22.15 -14.57
C LEU A 59 7.52 -22.79 -15.35
N MET A 60 7.74 -23.11 -16.62
CA MET A 60 6.72 -23.69 -17.52
C MET A 60 6.38 -25.14 -17.18
N ALA A 61 7.33 -25.89 -16.59
CA ALA A 61 7.12 -27.26 -16.17
C ALA A 61 6.32 -27.39 -14.86
N GLN A 62 6.04 -26.29 -14.17
CA GLN A 62 5.30 -26.34 -12.90
C GLN A 62 3.84 -26.72 -13.13
N PRO A 63 3.28 -27.65 -12.34
CA PRO A 63 1.87 -27.98 -12.45
C PRO A 63 1.01 -26.77 -12.10
N ASN A 64 -0.22 -26.73 -12.63
CA ASN A 64 -1.21 -25.69 -12.32
C ASN A 64 -0.66 -24.26 -12.44
N THR A 65 0.16 -24.04 -13.48
CA THR A 65 0.87 -22.78 -13.71
C THR A 65 0.63 -22.29 -15.14
N SER A 66 0.54 -20.98 -15.31
CA SER A 66 0.45 -20.33 -16.63
C SER A 66 1.33 -19.09 -16.63
N VAL A 67 2.39 -19.14 -17.44
CA VAL A 67 3.49 -18.15 -17.42
C VAL A 67 3.32 -17.17 -18.57
N PHE A 68 3.45 -15.88 -18.25
CA PHE A 68 3.33 -14.79 -19.21
C PHE A 68 4.67 -14.07 -19.36
N CYS A 69 5.08 -13.85 -20.61
CA CYS A 69 6.09 -12.87 -20.94
C CYS A 69 5.46 -11.47 -20.88
N VAL A 70 6.12 -10.54 -20.21
CA VAL A 70 5.71 -9.14 -20.12
C VAL A 70 6.47 -8.35 -21.17
N ILE A 71 5.75 -7.73 -22.09
CA ILE A 71 6.29 -6.94 -23.19
C ILE A 71 5.97 -5.45 -22.97
N GLU A 72 6.97 -4.60 -23.14
CA GLU A 72 6.80 -3.14 -23.15
C GLU A 72 6.19 -2.72 -24.50
N PRO A 73 5.01 -2.07 -24.55
CA PRO A 73 4.31 -1.80 -25.82
C PRO A 73 5.08 -0.91 -26.80
N THR A 74 5.84 0.07 -26.27
CA THR A 74 6.60 1.05 -27.05
C THR A 74 7.78 0.42 -27.77
N THR A 75 8.59 -0.37 -27.05
CA THR A 75 9.79 -1.02 -27.60
C THR A 75 9.50 -2.39 -28.21
N ARG A 76 8.34 -2.99 -27.89
CA ARG A 76 7.96 -4.37 -28.24
C ARG A 76 8.97 -5.41 -27.72
N THR A 77 9.69 -5.10 -26.65
CA THR A 77 10.71 -5.99 -26.08
C THR A 77 10.21 -6.70 -24.80
N PRO A 78 10.65 -7.95 -24.55
CA PRO A 78 10.51 -8.59 -23.25
C PRO A 78 11.17 -7.80 -22.13
N VAL A 79 10.41 -7.51 -21.07
CA VAL A 79 10.84 -6.70 -19.93
C VAL A 79 10.58 -7.37 -18.58
N GLY A 80 10.06 -8.59 -18.58
CA GLY A 80 9.80 -9.33 -17.35
C GLY A 80 8.93 -10.57 -17.55
N VAL A 81 8.60 -11.21 -16.44
CA VAL A 81 7.72 -12.38 -16.37
C VAL A 81 6.71 -12.17 -15.25
N THR A 82 5.51 -12.71 -15.43
CA THR A 82 4.51 -12.84 -14.38
C THR A 82 3.69 -14.10 -14.61
N THR A 83 3.09 -14.64 -13.56
CA THR A 83 2.56 -16.00 -13.62
C THR A 83 1.25 -16.14 -12.85
N TYR A 84 0.31 -16.92 -13.39
CA TYR A 84 -0.71 -17.58 -12.59
C TYR A 84 -0.14 -18.88 -12.03
N LEU A 85 -0.17 -19.01 -10.71
CA LEU A 85 0.33 -20.15 -9.94
C LEU A 85 -0.81 -20.78 -9.16
N ASP A 86 -0.59 -21.98 -8.61
CA ASP A 86 -1.54 -22.63 -7.70
C ASP A 86 -2.99 -22.58 -8.22
N ILE A 87 -3.15 -22.86 -9.53
CA ILE A 87 -4.44 -22.80 -10.20
C ILE A 87 -5.30 -23.95 -9.67
N ARG A 88 -6.37 -23.59 -8.96
CA ARG A 88 -7.33 -24.51 -8.34
C ARG A 88 -8.68 -24.36 -9.04
N SER A 89 -8.77 -24.91 -10.26
CA SER A 89 -9.94 -24.77 -11.14
C SER A 89 -11.26 -25.15 -10.46
N ALA A 90 -11.29 -26.25 -9.69
CA ALA A 90 -12.48 -26.71 -8.96
C ALA A 90 -12.95 -25.70 -7.89
N HIS A 91 -12.05 -24.85 -7.39
CA HIS A 91 -12.34 -23.82 -6.40
C HIS A 91 -12.33 -22.41 -6.98
N ARG A 92 -12.16 -22.26 -8.30
CA ARG A 92 -12.05 -20.98 -9.00
C ARG A 92 -11.06 -20.03 -8.31
N GLY A 93 -9.92 -20.57 -7.89
CA GLY A 93 -8.87 -19.83 -7.20
C GLY A 93 -7.54 -19.94 -7.92
N LEU A 94 -6.73 -18.88 -7.87
CA LEU A 94 -5.36 -18.89 -8.38
C LEU A 94 -4.48 -17.91 -7.59
N GLU A 95 -3.18 -18.00 -7.80
CA GLU A 95 -2.18 -17.07 -7.28
C GLU A 95 -1.59 -16.23 -8.42
N ILE A 96 -1.37 -14.93 -8.19
CA ILE A 96 -0.49 -14.15 -9.07
C ILE A 96 0.86 -13.98 -8.38
N GLY A 97 1.89 -14.56 -8.97
CA GLY A 97 3.23 -14.55 -8.41
C GLY A 97 4.30 -14.71 -9.48
N TRP A 98 5.52 -15.02 -9.02
CA TRP A 98 6.73 -15.04 -9.85
C TRP A 98 6.83 -13.84 -10.81
N THR A 99 6.39 -12.68 -10.33
CA THR A 99 6.44 -11.42 -11.04
C THR A 99 7.79 -10.75 -10.85
N TRP A 100 8.51 -10.51 -11.94
CA TRP A 100 9.68 -9.62 -11.97
C TRP A 100 9.65 -8.75 -13.21
N TYR A 101 10.23 -7.57 -13.10
CA TYR A 101 10.42 -6.63 -14.22
C TYR A 101 11.86 -6.12 -14.21
N THR A 102 12.35 -5.74 -15.39
CA THR A 102 13.59 -4.96 -15.56
C THR A 102 13.64 -3.80 -14.56
N PRO A 103 14.78 -3.56 -13.89
CA PRO A 103 14.95 -2.49 -12.90
C PRO A 103 14.39 -1.13 -13.33
N ARG A 104 14.63 -0.70 -14.57
CA ARG A 104 14.22 0.62 -15.08
C ARG A 104 12.70 0.86 -15.10
N LEU A 105 11.90 -0.21 -15.13
CA LEU A 105 10.43 -0.14 -15.19
C LEU A 105 9.75 -0.41 -13.84
N ARG A 106 10.53 -0.56 -12.76
CA ARG A 106 10.00 -0.71 -11.40
C ARG A 106 9.51 0.64 -10.88
N GLY A 107 8.54 0.63 -9.97
CA GLY A 107 7.94 1.86 -9.42
C GLY A 107 6.91 2.54 -10.34
N GLY A 108 7.07 2.41 -11.66
CA GLY A 108 6.19 3.02 -12.67
C GLY A 108 4.84 2.32 -12.92
N THR A 109 4.33 2.48 -14.14
CA THR A 109 2.98 2.03 -14.56
C THR A 109 2.91 0.56 -14.96
N LEU A 110 4.03 -0.09 -15.26
CA LEU A 110 4.05 -1.46 -15.78
C LEU A 110 3.40 -2.47 -14.83
N ASN A 111 3.83 -2.51 -13.56
CA ASN A 111 3.27 -3.46 -12.60
C ASN A 111 1.77 -3.27 -12.37
N PRO A 112 1.24 -2.08 -12.04
CA PRO A 112 -0.20 -1.91 -11.91
C PRO A 112 -0.97 -2.23 -13.20
N ALA A 113 -0.40 -1.96 -14.39
CA ALA A 113 -1.01 -2.34 -15.66
C ALA A 113 -1.09 -3.87 -15.84
N CYS A 114 -0.01 -4.59 -15.57
CA CYS A 114 -0.01 -6.06 -15.59
C CYS A 114 -0.99 -6.65 -14.58
N LYS A 115 -1.05 -6.09 -13.37
CA LYS A 115 -1.99 -6.55 -12.33
C LYS A 115 -3.44 -6.27 -12.72
N LEU A 116 -3.74 -5.13 -13.35
CA LEU A 116 -5.06 -4.84 -13.89
C LEU A 116 -5.47 -5.90 -14.91
N LEU A 117 -4.61 -6.20 -15.90
CA LEU A 117 -4.89 -7.23 -16.91
C LEU A 117 -5.15 -8.60 -16.30
N LEU A 118 -4.27 -9.04 -15.39
CA LEU A 118 -4.37 -10.37 -14.78
C LEU A 118 -5.56 -10.48 -13.83
N LEU A 119 -5.86 -9.45 -13.03
CA LEU A 119 -7.00 -9.50 -12.11
C LEU A 119 -8.32 -9.38 -12.87
N GLN A 120 -8.39 -8.53 -13.90
CA GLN A 120 -9.56 -8.41 -14.75
C GLN A 120 -9.86 -9.73 -15.44
N HIS A 121 -8.86 -10.36 -16.06
CA HIS A 121 -9.04 -11.67 -16.68
C HIS A 121 -9.49 -12.72 -15.66
N ALA A 122 -8.85 -12.78 -14.49
CA ALA A 122 -9.21 -13.75 -13.45
C ALA A 122 -10.66 -13.58 -12.95
N PHE A 123 -11.09 -12.35 -12.62
CA PHE A 123 -12.40 -12.12 -12.02
C PHE A 123 -13.54 -12.02 -13.04
N GLU A 124 -13.31 -11.36 -14.18
CA GLU A 124 -14.36 -11.04 -15.15
C GLU A 124 -14.51 -12.14 -16.20
N ASP A 125 -13.41 -12.67 -16.73
CA ASP A 125 -13.47 -13.67 -17.81
C ASP A 125 -13.53 -15.09 -17.24
N LEU A 126 -12.73 -15.38 -16.21
CA LEU A 126 -12.63 -16.73 -15.64
C LEU A 126 -13.62 -16.95 -14.49
N GLY A 127 -14.20 -15.89 -13.92
CA GLY A 127 -15.11 -16.00 -12.77
C GLY A 127 -14.43 -16.50 -11.50
N ALA A 128 -13.16 -16.12 -11.29
CA ALA A 128 -12.42 -16.44 -10.07
C ALA A 128 -13.15 -15.91 -8.84
N ILE A 129 -13.14 -16.70 -7.77
CA ILE A 129 -13.66 -16.25 -6.46
C ILE A 129 -12.57 -15.68 -5.56
N ARG A 130 -11.32 -16.01 -5.86
CA ARG A 130 -10.16 -15.68 -5.06
C ARG A 130 -8.89 -15.61 -5.91
N VAL A 131 -8.19 -14.49 -5.79
CA VAL A 131 -6.80 -14.36 -6.26
C VAL A 131 -5.92 -14.14 -5.04
N GLN A 132 -4.96 -15.04 -4.81
CA GLN A 132 -3.98 -14.88 -3.74
C GLN A 132 -2.68 -14.26 -4.26
N LEU A 133 -1.97 -13.57 -3.38
CA LEU A 133 -0.61 -13.10 -3.63
C LEU A 133 0.27 -13.48 -2.44
N LYS A 134 1.50 -13.92 -2.71
CA LYS A 134 2.45 -14.27 -1.67
C LYS A 134 3.80 -13.64 -1.91
N THR A 135 4.52 -13.36 -0.84
CA THR A 135 5.90 -12.90 -0.93
C THR A 135 6.68 -13.25 0.33
N ASP A 136 8.02 -13.17 0.25
CA ASP A 136 8.89 -13.25 1.42
C ASP A 136 8.47 -12.18 2.44
N GLU A 137 8.37 -12.53 3.72
CA GLU A 137 7.97 -11.57 4.74
C GLU A 137 8.91 -10.35 4.83
N ARG A 138 10.18 -10.51 4.44
CA ARG A 138 11.22 -9.48 4.40
C ARG A 138 11.14 -8.59 3.16
N ASN A 139 10.34 -8.97 2.16
CA ASN A 139 10.20 -8.19 0.93
C ASN A 139 9.21 -7.03 1.12
N ALA A 140 9.63 -6.02 1.88
CA ALA A 140 8.84 -4.84 2.20
C ALA A 140 8.25 -4.16 0.96
N ARG A 141 9.03 -4.08 -0.14
CA ARG A 141 8.58 -3.51 -1.42
C ARG A 141 7.38 -4.25 -1.99
N SER A 142 7.45 -5.58 -2.07
CA SER A 142 6.33 -6.38 -2.61
C SER A 142 5.12 -6.32 -1.69
N ARG A 143 5.33 -6.43 -0.36
CA ARG A 143 4.25 -6.31 0.63
C ARG A 143 3.50 -4.98 0.51
N ALA A 144 4.23 -3.87 0.41
CA ALA A 144 3.63 -2.54 0.21
C ALA A 144 2.89 -2.45 -1.13
N ALA A 145 3.45 -3.00 -2.21
CA ALA A 145 2.80 -3.02 -3.52
C ALA A 145 1.51 -3.85 -3.53
N ILE A 146 1.48 -5.00 -2.85
CA ILE A 146 0.32 -5.88 -2.73
C ILE A 146 -0.78 -5.20 -1.90
N LEU A 147 -0.44 -4.58 -0.77
CA LEU A 147 -1.38 -3.80 0.05
C LEU A 147 -1.94 -2.60 -0.73
N LYS A 148 -1.08 -1.87 -1.44
CA LYS A 148 -1.48 -0.73 -2.29
C LYS A 148 -2.41 -1.14 -3.44
N LEU A 149 -2.32 -2.39 -3.90
CA LEU A 149 -3.27 -2.98 -4.85
C LEU A 149 -4.68 -3.08 -4.26
N GLY A 150 -4.79 -3.19 -2.93
CA GLY A 150 -6.05 -3.42 -2.21
C GLY A 150 -6.25 -4.85 -1.75
N ALA A 151 -5.21 -5.70 -1.78
CA ALA A 151 -5.29 -7.03 -1.24
C ALA A 151 -5.34 -7.01 0.30
N ALA A 152 -6.16 -7.88 0.89
CA ALA A 152 -6.23 -8.11 2.32
C ALA A 152 -5.04 -8.96 2.78
N PHE A 153 -4.45 -8.64 3.93
CA PHE A 153 -3.41 -9.46 4.56
C PHE A 153 -4.04 -10.56 5.41
N GLU A 154 -3.60 -11.80 5.25
CA GLU A 154 -4.21 -12.97 5.91
C GLU A 154 -3.29 -13.62 6.95
N GLY A 155 -1.99 -13.33 6.91
CA GLY A 155 -1.05 -13.83 7.90
C GLY A 155 0.32 -14.17 7.32
N VAL A 156 1.16 -14.74 8.19
CA VAL A 156 2.48 -15.25 7.83
C VAL A 156 2.52 -16.76 8.05
N LEU A 157 2.82 -17.50 7.00
CA LEU A 157 3.19 -18.92 7.08
C LEU A 157 4.66 -18.98 7.48
N ARG A 158 4.95 -19.31 8.74
CA ARG A 158 6.31 -19.39 9.28
C ARG A 158 7.08 -20.54 8.63
N GLU A 159 8.34 -20.31 8.28
CA GLU A 159 9.26 -21.33 7.71
C GLU A 159 8.65 -22.13 6.53
N ASN A 160 7.86 -21.47 5.70
CA ASN A 160 7.05 -22.10 4.66
C ASN A 160 7.87 -22.62 3.45
N VAL A 161 9.04 -22.04 3.17
CA VAL A 161 9.87 -22.42 2.00
C VAL A 161 11.35 -22.42 2.36
N ILE A 162 12.07 -23.47 1.98
CA ILE A 162 13.54 -23.50 2.02
C ILE A 162 14.07 -22.84 0.73
N MET A 163 14.88 -21.81 0.88
CA MET A 163 15.50 -21.08 -0.22
C MET A 163 16.75 -21.82 -0.73
N SER A 164 17.29 -21.42 -1.89
CA SER A 164 18.45 -22.08 -2.50
C SER A 164 19.74 -21.99 -1.67
N ASP A 165 19.83 -21.02 -0.77
CA ASP A 165 20.93 -20.81 0.19
C ASP A 165 20.70 -21.56 1.52
N GLY A 166 19.62 -22.35 1.63
CA GLY A 166 19.22 -23.04 2.85
C GLY A 166 18.44 -22.17 3.84
N PHE A 167 18.19 -20.90 3.55
CA PHE A 167 17.40 -20.03 4.43
C PHE A 167 15.94 -20.48 4.50
N HIS A 168 15.39 -20.60 5.71
CA HIS A 168 13.98 -20.92 5.94
C HIS A 168 13.13 -19.64 5.85
N ARG A 169 12.42 -19.49 4.74
CA ARG A 169 11.60 -18.31 4.43
C ARG A 169 10.17 -18.44 4.95
N SER A 170 9.77 -17.48 5.79
CA SER A 170 8.36 -17.25 6.08
C SER A 170 7.65 -16.51 4.95
N THR A 171 6.39 -16.88 4.68
CA THR A 171 5.61 -16.35 3.55
C THR A 171 4.47 -15.49 4.04
N ALA A 172 4.46 -14.22 3.63
CA ALA A 172 3.34 -13.32 3.84
C ALA A 172 2.24 -13.61 2.81
N MET A 173 1.03 -13.86 3.29
CA MET A 173 -0.13 -14.24 2.47
C MET A 173 -1.13 -13.10 2.37
N TYR A 174 -1.63 -12.89 1.16
CA TYR A 174 -2.62 -11.88 0.84
C TYR A 174 -3.67 -12.43 -0.12
N SER A 175 -4.84 -11.79 -0.17
CA SER A 175 -5.88 -12.14 -1.12
C SER A 175 -6.70 -10.95 -1.60
N ILE A 176 -7.31 -11.15 -2.77
CA ILE A 176 -8.38 -10.34 -3.32
C ILE A 176 -9.52 -11.30 -3.62
N LEU A 177 -10.71 -11.00 -3.13
CA LEU A 177 -11.93 -11.76 -3.40
C LEU A 177 -12.75 -11.09 -4.50
N THR A 178 -13.73 -11.79 -5.06
CA THR A 178 -14.64 -11.19 -6.06
C THR A 178 -15.30 -9.92 -5.55
N ALA A 179 -15.67 -9.86 -4.27
CA ALA A 179 -16.28 -8.68 -3.67
C ALA A 179 -15.33 -7.48 -3.57
N ASP A 180 -14.02 -7.71 -3.47
CA ASP A 180 -13.01 -6.65 -3.41
C ASP A 180 -12.70 -6.08 -4.81
N TRP A 181 -12.93 -6.90 -5.86
CA TRP A 181 -12.50 -6.60 -7.21
C TRP A 181 -12.98 -5.25 -7.76
N PRO A 182 -14.26 -4.84 -7.62
CA PRO A 182 -14.71 -3.54 -8.13
C PRO A 182 -13.90 -2.36 -7.56
N ALA A 183 -13.58 -2.40 -6.27
CA ALA A 183 -12.79 -1.36 -5.62
C ALA A 183 -11.31 -1.40 -6.06
N VAL A 184 -10.73 -2.60 -6.16
CA VAL A 184 -9.36 -2.81 -6.65
C VAL A 184 -9.22 -2.31 -8.10
N ARG A 185 -10.16 -2.67 -8.97
CA ARG A 185 -10.23 -2.23 -10.37
C ARG A 185 -10.25 -0.71 -10.46
N THR A 186 -11.12 -0.06 -9.68
CA THR A 186 -11.22 1.41 -9.66
C THR A 186 -9.89 2.07 -9.29
N ARG A 187 -9.24 1.61 -8.21
CA ARG A 187 -7.92 2.12 -7.78
C ARG A 187 -6.84 1.91 -8.84
N LEU A 188 -6.86 0.79 -9.55
CA LEU A 188 -5.90 0.51 -10.63
C LEU A 188 -6.12 1.42 -11.83
N HIS A 189 -7.38 1.67 -12.24
CA HIS A 189 -7.70 2.63 -13.29
C HIS A 189 -7.28 4.05 -12.91
N GLU A 190 -7.59 4.50 -11.70
CA GLU A 190 -7.16 5.80 -11.17
C GLU A 190 -5.63 5.95 -11.18
N ARG A 191 -4.92 4.93 -10.66
CA ARG A 191 -3.45 4.92 -10.62
C ARG A 191 -2.83 4.97 -12.02
N LEU A 192 -3.46 4.33 -12.99
CA LEU A 192 -3.01 4.30 -14.38
C LEU A 192 -3.53 5.50 -15.18
N LYS A 193 -4.33 6.37 -14.56
CA LYS A 193 -5.06 7.47 -15.23
C LYS A 193 -5.83 7.00 -16.46
N ILE A 194 -6.33 5.78 -16.42
CA ILE A 194 -7.20 5.23 -17.46
C ILE A 194 -8.58 5.78 -17.17
N LEU A 195 -9.06 6.71 -17.99
CA LEU A 195 -10.44 7.18 -17.91
C LEU A 195 -11.37 5.96 -18.06
N PRO A 196 -12.42 5.82 -17.23
CA PRO A 196 -13.42 4.78 -17.46
C PRO A 196 -13.96 4.97 -18.88
N ARG A 197 -13.97 3.90 -19.67
CA ARG A 197 -14.74 3.90 -20.93
C ARG A 197 -16.17 4.27 -20.55
N GLY A 198 -16.65 5.40 -21.07
CA GLY A 198 -18.00 5.87 -20.83
C GLY A 198 -18.97 4.74 -21.12
N THR A 199 -19.83 4.43 -20.15
CA THR A 199 -21.01 3.60 -20.37
C THR A 199 -21.92 4.37 -21.32
N GLY A 200 -21.78 4.10 -22.61
CA GLY A 200 -22.80 4.39 -23.60
C GLY A 200 -23.97 3.44 -23.39
N ASP A 201 -25.16 4.03 -23.41
CA ASP A 201 -26.48 3.41 -23.54
C ASP A 201 -26.98 2.53 -22.39
N ALA A 202 -27.75 3.15 -21.48
CA ALA A 202 -29.22 3.00 -21.49
C ALA A 202 -29.84 3.90 -20.41
N ALA A 203 -30.34 5.05 -20.83
CA ALA A 203 -31.37 5.79 -20.11
C ALA A 203 -32.68 5.61 -20.88
N GLU A 204 -33.63 4.82 -20.35
CA GLU A 204 -35.05 5.14 -20.53
C GLU A 204 -35.98 4.43 -19.54
N SER A 205 -36.96 5.22 -19.08
CA SER A 205 -38.22 4.86 -18.40
C SER A 205 -38.17 4.46 -16.92
N ALA A 206 -38.50 5.40 -16.04
CA ALA A 206 -39.85 5.51 -15.45
C ALA A 206 -39.83 6.29 -14.12
N ARG A 207 -40.75 7.25 -14.00
CA ARG A 207 -41.23 7.93 -12.79
C ARG A 207 -42.74 8.17 -12.99
N PRO A 208 -43.52 8.55 -11.96
CA PRO A 208 -43.44 8.29 -10.52
C PRO A 208 -44.84 7.96 -9.91
N GLU A 209 -44.91 7.75 -8.59
CA GLU A 209 -46.03 8.00 -7.63
C GLU A 209 -45.74 7.15 -6.37
N GLY A 210 -45.85 7.55 -5.09
CA GLY A 210 -46.50 8.64 -4.39
C GLY A 210 -47.15 8.04 -3.14
N ALA A 211 -46.71 8.37 -1.91
CA ALA A 211 -47.53 8.37 -0.68
C ALA A 211 -46.74 8.68 0.61
N THR A 212 -47.12 9.82 1.18
CA THR A 212 -47.10 10.35 2.55
C THR A 212 -47.16 9.38 3.75
N GLY A 213 -46.49 9.75 4.86
CA GLY A 213 -46.91 9.38 6.23
C GLY A 213 -45.81 9.49 7.32
N THR A 214 -45.99 10.38 8.30
CA THR A 214 -45.20 10.52 9.55
C THR A 214 -46.18 10.83 10.73
N PRO A 215 -45.82 10.75 12.03
CA PRO A 215 -45.58 9.61 12.95
C PRO A 215 -46.60 9.57 14.14
N PRO A 216 -46.37 8.81 15.25
CA PRO A 216 -45.93 9.49 16.48
C PRO A 216 -45.03 8.72 17.51
N ILE A 217 -44.10 9.50 18.13
CA ILE A 217 -43.73 9.74 19.55
C ILE A 217 -43.55 8.61 20.62
N ARG A 218 -42.29 8.52 21.10
CA ARG A 218 -41.65 8.32 22.45
C ARG A 218 -42.36 7.59 23.61
N ARG A 219 -41.54 6.81 24.36
CA ARG A 219 -41.20 7.02 25.80
C ARG A 219 -39.83 6.41 26.13
N GLY A 220 -39.04 7.10 26.95
CA GLY A 220 -37.71 6.70 27.37
C GLY A 220 -37.65 6.04 28.75
N SER A 221 -36.49 5.46 29.07
CA SER A 221 -35.99 5.30 30.44
C SER A 221 -34.46 5.16 30.40
N SER A 222 -33.80 5.89 31.29
CA SER A 222 -32.37 6.08 31.46
C SER A 222 -31.76 5.11 32.48
N ALA A 223 -30.57 4.57 32.20
CA ALA A 223 -29.57 4.14 33.18
C ALA A 223 -28.14 4.16 32.56
N PRO A 224 -27.06 4.46 33.33
CA PRO A 224 -25.71 4.83 32.84
C PRO A 224 -24.77 3.62 32.55
N PRO A 225 -23.56 3.84 31.98
CA PRO A 225 -22.99 2.93 30.98
C PRO A 225 -22.00 1.89 31.55
N VAL A 226 -21.98 0.73 30.89
CA VAL A 226 -20.89 -0.27 30.95
C VAL A 226 -20.09 -0.13 29.65
N MET A 227 -18.81 0.22 29.77
CA MET A 227 -17.91 0.45 28.64
C MET A 227 -17.46 -0.90 28.06
N THR A 228 -18.02 -1.30 26.91
CA THR A 228 -17.53 -2.44 26.12
C THR A 228 -16.96 -1.94 24.80
N THR A 229 -15.88 -2.60 24.38
CA THR A 229 -15.03 -2.26 23.25
C THR A 229 -15.61 -2.79 21.94
N LYS A 230 -15.95 -1.87 21.01
CA LYS A 230 -15.81 -1.98 19.53
C LYS A 230 -16.58 -0.85 18.86
N GLY A 231 -15.91 -0.15 17.96
CA GLY A 231 -16.52 0.84 17.06
C GLY A 231 -15.78 0.83 15.73
N GLU A 232 -16.34 0.09 14.78
CA GLU A 232 -16.12 0.29 13.35
C GLU A 232 -16.65 1.69 12.99
N SER A 233 -15.87 2.50 12.26
CA SER A 233 -16.34 3.79 11.75
C SER A 233 -16.43 3.79 10.22
N ALA A 234 -17.66 4.01 9.76
CA ALA A 234 -18.01 4.31 8.38
C ALA A 234 -17.38 5.66 7.96
N HIS A 235 -16.81 5.71 6.76
CA HIS A 235 -16.07 6.86 6.24
C HIS A 235 -16.93 7.76 5.34
N GLY A 236 -17.40 8.86 5.93
CA GLY A 236 -17.77 10.18 5.37
C GLY A 236 -17.43 11.22 6.47
N PRO A 237 -17.63 12.55 6.32
CA PRO A 237 -17.38 13.50 7.41
C PRO A 237 -18.42 13.27 8.51
N ALA A 238 -18.11 12.30 9.37
CA ALA A 238 -18.92 11.92 10.51
C ALA A 238 -18.72 13.00 11.57
N ALA A 239 -19.84 13.55 12.03
CA ALA A 239 -19.92 14.45 13.17
C ALA A 239 -19.05 13.91 14.33
N GLY A 240 -18.01 14.65 14.73
CA GLY A 240 -17.19 14.26 15.87
C GLY A 240 -16.04 15.22 16.19
N ASN A 241 -15.22 15.60 15.20
CA ASN A 241 -14.09 16.52 15.42
C ASN A 241 -14.22 17.76 14.53
N PRO A 242 -14.14 18.98 15.10
CA PRO A 242 -14.11 20.18 14.28
C PRO A 242 -12.84 20.21 13.42
N PRO A 243 -12.88 20.86 12.24
CA PRO A 243 -11.73 20.93 11.35
C PRO A 243 -10.61 21.75 11.98
N VAL A 244 -9.36 21.40 11.65
CA VAL A 244 -8.25 22.35 11.76
C VAL A 244 -8.42 23.36 10.63
N THR A 245 -8.48 24.64 10.95
CA THR A 245 -8.63 25.70 9.95
C THR A 245 -7.34 26.49 9.83
N VAL A 246 -6.95 26.84 8.61
CA VAL A 246 -5.74 27.61 8.32
C VAL A 246 -6.14 28.78 7.45
N SER A 247 -5.69 29.98 7.81
CA SER A 247 -5.94 31.21 7.06
C SER A 247 -4.64 31.96 6.80
N ILE A 248 -4.56 32.55 5.62
CA ILE A 248 -3.50 33.48 5.22
C ILE A 248 -4.16 34.71 4.62
N ALA A 249 -3.70 35.88 5.05
CA ALA A 249 -4.14 37.17 4.51
C ALA A 249 -3.14 37.66 3.45
N ARG A 250 -2.87 38.97 3.39
CA ARG A 250 -1.84 39.54 2.49
C ARG A 250 -0.44 39.57 3.10
N ASP A 251 -0.28 39.09 4.33
CA ASP A 251 1.03 38.95 4.94
C ASP A 251 1.84 37.88 4.20
N HIS A 252 3.15 38.12 4.03
CA HIS A 252 4.06 37.23 3.32
C HIS A 252 4.24 35.91 4.09
N TYR A 253 3.62 34.84 3.58
CA TYR A 253 3.67 33.43 4.01
C TYR A 253 3.23 33.08 5.44
N ARG A 254 3.06 34.07 6.31
CA ARG A 254 2.53 33.89 7.66
C ARG A 254 1.07 33.42 7.61
N THR A 255 0.81 32.27 8.22
CA THR A 255 -0.52 31.66 8.39
C THR A 255 -0.94 31.69 9.86
N THR A 256 -2.25 31.76 10.09
CA THR A 256 -2.85 31.52 11.41
C THR A 256 -3.65 30.22 11.34
N ILE A 257 -3.32 29.29 12.23
CA ILE A 257 -3.93 27.96 12.34
C ILE A 257 -4.78 27.92 13.60
N ASP A 258 -6.06 27.57 13.47
CA ASP A 258 -6.91 27.19 14.59
C ASP A 258 -7.05 25.67 14.64
N ALA A 259 -6.60 25.08 15.74
CA ALA A 259 -6.77 23.66 16.03
C ALA A 259 -7.50 23.50 17.36
N LEU A 260 -8.81 23.26 17.30
CA LEU A 260 -9.66 23.10 18.48
C LEU A 260 -9.65 24.33 19.42
N GLY A 261 -9.63 25.55 18.85
CA GLY A 261 -9.57 26.79 19.63
C GLY A 261 -8.16 27.18 20.11
N HIS A 262 -7.13 26.40 19.75
CA HIS A 262 -5.73 26.78 19.96
C HIS A 262 -5.18 27.46 18.72
N THR A 263 -4.70 28.69 18.89
CA THR A 263 -4.04 29.45 17.83
C THR A 263 -2.57 29.07 17.73
N ILE A 264 -2.14 28.65 16.53
CA ILE A 264 -0.75 28.39 16.17
C ILE A 264 -0.39 29.29 14.98
N ILE A 265 0.84 29.80 14.96
CA ILE A 265 1.37 30.52 13.79
C ILE A 265 2.32 29.58 13.05
N ALA A 266 2.19 29.52 11.73
CA ALA A 266 3.20 28.93 10.86
C ALA A 266 3.70 29.98 9.86
N ASP A 267 4.99 30.00 9.61
CA ASP A 267 5.61 30.96 8.70
C ASP A 267 6.85 30.33 8.06
N GLU A 268 7.23 30.84 6.90
CA GLU A 268 8.50 30.45 6.28
C GLU A 268 9.65 31.26 6.93
N PRO A 269 10.89 30.73 6.92
CA PRO A 269 12.04 31.47 7.39
C PRO A 269 12.29 32.70 6.51
N ALA A 270 13.00 33.69 7.06
CA ALA A 270 13.36 34.91 6.33
C ALA A 270 14.12 34.64 5.02
N SER A 271 14.90 33.55 4.96
CA SER A 271 15.63 33.12 3.76
C SER A 271 14.73 32.71 2.59
N LEU A 272 13.47 32.34 2.85
CA LEU A 272 12.46 31.99 1.84
C LEU A 272 11.40 33.09 1.68
N GLY A 273 11.63 34.26 2.28
CA GLY A 273 10.75 35.44 2.18
C GLY A 273 9.60 35.47 3.18
N GLY A 274 9.58 34.57 4.17
CA GLY A 274 8.68 34.69 5.32
C GLY A 274 9.23 35.64 6.38
N ARG A 275 8.56 35.74 7.53
CA ARG A 275 8.96 36.60 8.65
C ARG A 275 9.51 35.83 9.84
N ASP A 276 9.67 34.51 9.73
CA ASP A 276 10.10 33.65 10.82
C ASP A 276 9.23 33.82 12.09
N ALA A 277 7.93 34.12 11.89
CA ALA A 277 6.98 34.40 12.98
C ALA A 277 6.47 33.12 13.68
N GLY A 278 6.81 31.96 13.15
CA GLY A 278 6.46 30.64 13.64
C GLY A 278 7.21 29.57 12.85
N PRO A 279 7.16 28.29 13.30
CA PRO A 279 7.79 27.18 12.58
C PRO A 279 7.25 27.05 11.16
N ALA A 280 8.10 26.57 10.25
CA ALA A 280 7.67 26.24 8.90
C ALA A 280 6.66 25.08 8.93
N PRO A 281 5.79 24.95 7.90
CA PRO A 281 4.78 23.89 7.87
C PRO A 281 5.35 22.47 8.03
N VAL A 282 6.55 22.21 7.50
CA VAL A 282 7.24 20.93 7.66
C VAL A 282 7.68 20.70 9.11
N ASP A 283 8.15 21.75 9.80
CA ASP A 283 8.54 21.65 11.21
C ASP A 283 7.33 21.42 12.12
N LEU A 284 6.16 21.95 11.76
CA LEU A 284 4.90 21.62 12.45
C LEU A 284 4.51 20.16 12.26
N LEU A 285 4.69 19.60 11.07
CA LEU A 285 4.46 18.17 10.82
C LEU A 285 5.38 17.30 11.70
N LEU A 286 6.67 17.64 11.77
CA LEU A 286 7.62 16.94 12.62
C LEU A 286 7.28 17.11 14.11
N SER A 287 6.89 18.32 14.52
CA SER A 287 6.49 18.61 15.90
C SER A 287 5.30 17.75 16.34
N ALA A 288 4.29 17.60 15.49
CA ALA A 288 3.13 16.75 15.76
C ALA A 288 3.53 15.27 15.94
N LEU A 289 4.43 14.76 15.10
CA LEU A 289 4.97 13.40 15.23
C LEU A 289 5.77 13.23 16.53
N GLY A 290 6.68 14.18 16.83
CA GLY A 290 7.54 14.14 18.01
C GLY A 290 6.72 14.18 19.31
N ALA A 291 5.76 15.09 19.40
CA ALA A 291 4.84 15.19 20.53
C ALA A 291 4.03 13.89 20.71
N CYS A 292 3.50 13.33 19.62
CA CYS A 292 2.73 12.09 19.68
C CYS A 292 3.57 10.90 20.19
N LYS A 293 4.84 10.79 19.75
CA LYS A 293 5.78 9.78 20.25
C LYS A 293 6.04 9.93 21.75
N ALA A 294 6.36 11.15 22.20
CA ALA A 294 6.64 11.43 23.61
C ALA A 294 5.43 11.13 24.51
N ILE A 295 4.23 11.58 24.13
CA ILE A 295 2.98 11.33 24.84
C ILE A 295 2.72 9.81 24.93
N THR A 296 2.85 9.09 23.83
CA THR A 296 2.61 7.63 23.78
C THR A 296 3.57 6.88 24.71
N CYS A 297 4.86 7.25 24.71
CA CYS A 297 5.84 6.66 25.62
C CYS A 297 5.55 6.97 27.08
N ARG A 298 5.22 8.22 27.40
CA ARG A 298 4.82 8.63 28.76
C ARG A 298 3.62 7.84 29.26
N MET A 299 2.53 7.78 28.48
CA MET A 299 1.34 7.00 28.81
C MET A 299 1.66 5.52 29.08
N TYR A 300 2.57 4.93 28.31
CA TYR A 300 2.98 3.55 28.51
C TYR A 300 3.83 3.36 29.76
N ALA A 301 4.80 4.26 29.99
CA ALA A 301 5.67 4.23 31.16
C ALA A 301 4.83 4.31 32.45
N ASP A 302 3.91 5.27 32.52
CA ASP A 302 3.03 5.48 33.66
C ASP A 302 2.16 4.23 33.92
N ARG A 303 1.59 3.65 32.85
CA ARG A 303 0.77 2.43 32.94
C ARG A 303 1.57 1.21 33.44
N LYS A 304 2.87 1.16 33.18
CA LYS A 304 3.74 0.03 33.52
C LYS A 304 4.61 0.28 34.75
N GLY A 305 4.50 1.45 35.38
CA GLY A 305 5.36 1.84 36.49
C GLY A 305 6.84 1.92 36.11
N ILE A 306 7.14 2.28 34.85
CA ILE A 306 8.52 2.45 34.38
C ILE A 306 8.99 3.86 34.77
N PRO A 307 10.15 4.02 35.46
CA PRO A 307 10.62 5.32 35.95
C PRO A 307 11.29 6.13 34.82
N LEU A 308 10.49 6.55 33.84
CA LEU A 308 10.92 7.46 32.78
C LEU A 308 10.86 8.89 33.32
N ASP A 309 12.00 9.54 33.50
CA ASP A 309 12.05 10.93 34.01
C ASP A 309 11.80 11.92 32.87
N ALA A 310 12.56 11.82 31.78
CA ALA A 310 12.43 12.67 30.61
C ALA A 310 12.63 11.90 29.30
N MET A 311 12.07 12.46 28.22
CA MET A 311 12.25 11.96 26.86
C MET A 311 12.43 13.13 25.92
N HIS A 312 13.47 13.07 25.10
CA HIS A 312 13.73 14.02 24.03
C HIS A 312 13.64 13.32 22.69
N VAL A 313 12.98 13.96 21.72
CA VAL A 313 12.82 13.46 20.36
C VAL A 313 13.32 14.52 19.39
N ALA A 314 14.42 14.25 18.71
CA ALA A 314 14.90 15.07 17.60
C ALA A 314 14.48 14.42 16.28
N LEU A 315 13.80 15.17 15.42
CA LEU A 315 13.30 14.68 14.15
C LEU A 315 13.98 15.39 12.98
N PHE A 316 14.29 14.61 11.96
CA PHE A 316 14.93 15.06 10.73
C PHE A 316 14.12 14.53 9.57
N ILE A 317 13.94 15.34 8.53
CA ILE A 317 13.28 14.93 7.30
C ILE A 317 14.26 15.05 6.15
N ASP A 318 14.45 13.94 5.45
CA ASP A 318 15.32 13.83 4.28
C ASP A 318 14.47 13.40 3.09
N ARG A 319 14.81 13.92 1.92
CA ARG A 319 14.23 13.52 0.64
C ARG A 319 15.34 12.90 -0.20
N PRO A 320 15.64 11.60 -0.01
CA PRO A 320 16.77 10.95 -0.70
C PRO A 320 16.58 10.95 -2.23
N ASP A 321 15.34 11.03 -2.70
CA ASP A 321 14.98 11.21 -4.10
C ASP A 321 13.62 11.93 -4.21
N GLN A 322 13.11 12.10 -5.45
CA GLN A 322 11.85 12.80 -5.71
C GLN A 322 10.59 12.04 -5.27
N GLU A 323 10.69 10.73 -5.04
CA GLU A 323 9.55 9.86 -4.74
C GLU A 323 9.48 9.46 -3.25
N HIS A 324 10.60 9.55 -2.53
CA HIS A 324 10.71 9.09 -1.15
C HIS A 324 10.98 10.24 -0.18
N THR A 325 10.32 10.17 0.97
CA THR A 325 10.58 11.03 2.12
C THR A 325 10.88 10.12 3.31
N ALA A 326 12.00 10.37 3.97
CA ALA A 326 12.43 9.67 5.17
C ALA A 326 12.37 10.61 6.36
N ILE A 327 11.71 10.22 7.44
CA ILE A 327 11.74 10.94 8.72
C ILE A 327 12.53 10.09 9.71
N THR A 328 13.63 10.64 10.23
CA THR A 328 14.47 10.00 11.23
C THR A 328 14.18 10.57 12.61
N ALA A 329 13.83 9.72 13.57
CA ALA A 329 13.65 10.08 14.96
C ALA A 329 14.84 9.62 15.82
N ARG A 330 15.53 10.57 16.45
CA ARG A 330 16.54 10.28 17.48
C ARG A 330 15.89 10.48 18.85
N ILE A 331 15.80 9.41 19.63
CA ILE A 331 15.13 9.39 20.92
C ILE A 331 16.16 9.23 22.04
N THR A 332 16.15 10.16 22.99
CA THR A 332 16.92 10.10 24.23
C THR A 332 15.95 9.89 25.40
N LEU A 333 16.27 8.96 26.29
CA LEU A 333 15.46 8.62 27.47
C LEU A 333 16.30 8.79 28.74
N GLU A 334 15.74 9.48 29.73
CA GLU A 334 16.33 9.73 31.04
C GLU A 334 15.52 9.03 32.13
N GLY A 335 16.19 8.60 33.19
CA GLY A 335 15.63 7.84 34.30
C GLY A 335 16.35 6.52 34.56
N ASP A 336 16.00 5.89 35.69
CA ASP A 336 16.54 4.60 36.14
C ASP A 336 15.95 3.44 35.34
N LEU A 337 16.29 3.40 34.05
CA LEU A 337 15.71 2.49 33.06
C LEU A 337 16.67 1.34 32.75
N THR A 338 16.16 0.12 32.85
CA THR A 338 16.87 -1.07 32.37
C THR A 338 16.99 -1.09 30.84
N GLY A 339 17.92 -1.88 30.31
CA GLY A 339 18.07 -2.06 28.85
C GLY A 339 16.77 -2.49 28.17
N ASP A 340 16.06 -3.44 28.77
CA ASP A 340 14.77 -3.93 28.27
C ASP A 340 13.68 -2.85 28.28
N GLN A 341 13.64 -2.01 29.32
CA GLN A 341 12.70 -0.88 29.39
C GLN A 341 13.01 0.17 28.32
N ARG A 342 14.29 0.48 28.09
CA ARG A 342 14.73 1.41 27.03
C ARG A 342 14.34 0.89 25.65
N GLN A 343 14.64 -0.37 25.36
CA GLN A 343 14.26 -1.01 24.09
C GLN A 343 12.74 -1.00 23.92
N ARG A 344 12.00 -1.36 24.98
CA ARG A 344 10.54 -1.38 24.92
C ARG A 344 9.93 0.00 24.69
N LEU A 345 10.45 1.05 25.32
CA LEU A 345 9.98 2.43 25.08
C LEU A 345 10.26 2.87 23.64
N CYS A 346 11.40 2.48 23.06
CA CYS A 346 11.70 2.74 21.65
C CYS A 346 10.70 2.04 20.71
N GLU A 347 10.35 0.78 20.99
CA GLU A 347 9.31 0.05 20.24
C GLU A 347 7.93 0.72 20.36
N ILE A 348 7.59 1.22 21.55
CA ILE A 348 6.31 1.90 21.80
C ILE A 348 6.26 3.26 21.09
N ALA A 349 7.38 3.99 21.03
CA ALA A 349 7.48 5.22 20.25
C ALA A 349 7.13 5.00 18.77
N SER A 350 7.37 3.79 18.24
CA SER A 350 7.06 3.41 16.86
C SER A 350 5.57 3.08 16.61
N ARG A 351 4.71 3.22 17.62
CA ARG A 351 3.29 2.84 17.60
C ARG A 351 2.35 4.01 17.86
N CYS A 352 2.86 5.23 17.86
CA CYS A 352 2.05 6.41 18.13
C CYS A 352 1.04 6.64 16.98
N PRO A 353 -0.15 7.19 17.26
CA PRO A 353 -1.18 7.44 16.25
C PRO A 353 -0.70 8.22 15.02
N VAL A 354 0.11 9.27 15.21
CA VAL A 354 0.59 10.10 14.09
C VAL A 354 1.51 9.30 13.15
N GLU A 355 2.42 8.49 13.68
CA GLU A 355 3.27 7.63 12.85
C GLU A 355 2.47 6.57 12.10
N ARG A 356 1.43 6.00 12.72
CA ARG A 356 0.51 5.09 12.05
C ARG A 356 -0.22 5.76 10.88
N THR A 357 -0.58 7.03 11.02
CA THR A 357 -1.12 7.82 9.91
C THR A 357 -0.07 8.00 8.80
N LEU A 358 1.15 8.42 9.15
CA LEU A 358 2.23 8.69 8.18
C LEU A 358 2.73 7.44 7.44
N THR A 359 2.69 6.28 8.08
CA THR A 359 3.07 5.00 7.49
C THR A 359 1.90 4.27 6.81
N GLY A 360 0.68 4.80 6.95
CA GLY A 360 -0.52 4.32 6.29
C GLY A 360 -0.63 4.83 4.85
N THR A 361 -1.72 4.44 4.17
CA THR A 361 -2.08 5.04 2.88
C THR A 361 -2.83 6.34 3.14
N ILE A 362 -2.17 7.48 2.94
CA ILE A 362 -2.77 8.80 3.09
C ILE A 362 -3.33 9.25 1.73
N LYS A 363 -4.61 9.63 1.69
CA LYS A 363 -5.23 10.32 0.56
C LYS A 363 -5.57 11.75 1.01
N VAL A 364 -5.03 12.75 0.31
CA VAL A 364 -5.39 14.16 0.50
C VAL A 364 -6.25 14.55 -0.69
N ASN A 365 -7.51 14.90 -0.45
CA ASN A 365 -8.42 15.40 -1.47
C ASN A 365 -8.52 16.93 -1.33
N ASN A 366 -8.44 17.63 -2.45
CA ASN A 366 -8.65 19.07 -2.49
C ASN A 366 -10.00 19.35 -3.15
N GLU A 367 -10.84 20.10 -2.47
CA GLU A 367 -12.15 20.55 -2.96
C GLU A 367 -12.18 22.07 -2.90
N LEU A 368 -12.63 22.71 -3.98
CA LEU A 368 -12.83 24.16 -4.04
C LEU A 368 -14.29 24.45 -3.68
N THR A 369 -14.51 25.25 -2.65
CA THR A 369 -15.82 25.79 -2.30
C THR A 369 -15.87 27.27 -2.68
N ALA A 370 -16.96 27.69 -3.34
CA ALA A 370 -17.17 29.05 -3.82
C ALA A 370 -17.78 29.95 -2.75
#